data_AF-A0A971Y8E3-F1
#
_entry.id   AF-A0A971Y8E3-F1
#
_cell.length_a   1.000
_cell.length_b   1.000
_cell.length_c   1.000
_cell.angle_alpha   90.00
_cell.angle_beta   90.00
_cell.angle_gamma   90.00
#
_symmetry.space_group_name_H-M   'P 1'
#
loop_
_entity.id
_entity.type
_entity.pdbx_description
1 polymer ?
#
loop_
_entity_poly.entity_id
_entity_poly.type
_entity_poly.pdbx_seq_one_letter_code
_entity_poly.pdbx_strand_id
1 'polypeptide(L)' 'MGWETAHFLLEKGCQVTIVETLPEIIMKEQLISGLMKMGILNELGEQILTNSRIQLLNEKDVEVINTLRG' A
#
# COMPACT_ATOMS: atom_id res chain seq x y z
N MET A 1 -11.53 -3.58 -2.59
CA MET A 1 -10.91 -2.24 -2.58
C MET A 1 -9.40 -2.44 -2.80
N GLY A 2 -8.59 -1.38 -2.87
CA GLY A 2 -7.15 -1.51 -3.23
C GLY A 2 -6.37 -2.42 -2.28
N TRP A 3 -6.72 -2.40 -1.00
CA TRP A 3 -6.16 -3.27 0.04
C TRP A 3 -6.37 -4.77 -0.23
N GLU A 4 -7.61 -5.20 -0.46
CA GLU A 4 -7.93 -6.64 -0.58
C GLU A 4 -7.23 -7.25 -1.79
N THR A 5 -7.06 -6.45 -2.85
CA THR A 5 -6.30 -6.85 -4.03
C THR A 5 -4.81 -7.01 -3.71
N ALA A 6 -4.20 -6.07 -2.99
CA ALA A 6 -2.81 -6.17 -2.57
C ALA A 6 -2.56 -7.42 -1.71
N HIS A 7 -3.42 -7.65 -0.71
CA HIS A 7 -3.35 -8.84 0.13
C HIS A 7 -3.43 -10.15 -0.67
N PHE A 8 -4.39 -10.26 -1.59
CA PHE A 8 -4.51 -11.44 -2.45
C PHE A 8 -3.25 -11.69 -3.29
N LEU A 9 -2.64 -10.64 -3.84
CA LEU A 9 -1.41 -10.75 -4.64
C LEU A 9 -0.21 -11.17 -3.79
N LEU A 10 -0.09 -10.65 -2.57
CA LEU A 10 0.93 -11.08 -1.61
C LEU A 10 0.79 -12.56 -1.25
N GLU A 11 -0.43 -13.06 -1.03
CA GLU A 11 -0.70 -14.49 -0.80
C GLU A 11 -0.31 -15.38 -2.00
N LYS A 12 -0.19 -14.81 -3.20
CA LYS A 12 0.30 -15.49 -4.41
C LYS A 12 1.82 -15.38 -4.60
N GLY A 13 2.53 -14.75 -3.67
CA GLY A 13 3.97 -14.54 -3.74
C GLY A 13 4.37 -13.41 -4.70
N CYS A 14 3.45 -12.52 -5.06
CA CYS A 14 3.80 -11.32 -5.82
C CYS A 14 4.45 -10.28 -4.92
N GLN A 15 5.41 -9.52 -5.46
CA GLN A 15 5.89 -8.30 -4.83
C GLN A 15 4.89 -7.18 -5.10
N VAL A 16 4.42 -6.52 -4.04
CA VAL A 16 3.40 -5.47 -4.12
C VAL A 16 3.90 -4.20 -3.43
N THR A 17 3.58 -3.06 -4.02
CA THR A 17 3.78 -1.75 -3.40
C THR A 17 2.46 -1.00 -3.41
N ILE A 18 2.00 -0.57 -2.24
CA ILE A 18 0.80 0.27 -2.12
C ILE A 18 1.24 1.73 -2.05
N VAL A 19 0.63 2.58 -2.89
CA VAL A 19 0.80 4.03 -2.85
C VAL A 19 -0.49 4.66 -2.35
N GLU A 20 -0.41 5.35 -1.23
CA GLU A 20 -1.53 6.03 -0.58
C GLU A 20 -1.21 7.52 -0.39
N THR A 21 -2.14 8.36 -0.84
CA THR A 21 -2.06 9.82 -0.71
C THR A 21 -2.28 10.29 0.73
N LEU A 22 -3.05 9.54 1.51
CA LEU A 22 -3.32 9.82 2.91
C LEU A 22 -2.15 9.37 3.82
N PRO A 23 -2.11 9.85 5.07
CA PRO A 23 -1.09 9.43 6.04
C PRO A 23 -1.18 7.95 6.45
N GLU A 24 -2.35 7.34 6.26
CA GLU A 24 -2.64 5.95 6.60
C GLU A 24 -3.62 5.32 5.60
N ILE A 25 -3.61 3.98 5.52
CA ILE A 25 -4.58 3.23 4.70
C ILE A 25 -5.87 3.10 5.51
N ILE A 26 -6.96 3.72 5.04
CA ILE A 26 -8.27 3.62 5.69
C ILE A 26 -8.98 2.35 5.23
N MET A 27 -9.21 1.44 6.17
CA MET A 27 -10.01 0.23 5.93
C MET A 27 -11.46 0.48 6.38
N LYS A 28 -12.41 0.37 5.44
CA LYS A 28 -13.84 0.66 5.70
C LYS A 28 -14.45 -0.26 6.77
N GLU A 29 -13.88 -1.44 6.99
CA GLU A 29 -14.27 -2.35 8.06
C GLU A 29 -13.50 -2.02 9.34
N GLN A 30 -14.05 -1.08 10.13
CA GLN A 30 -13.68 -0.96 11.54
C GLN A 30 -13.95 -2.30 12.24
N LEU A 31 -12.97 -2.81 13.02
CA LEU A 31 -13.07 -3.84 14.08
C LEU A 31 -12.54 -5.26 13.87
N ILE A 32 -11.93 -5.66 12.75
CA ILE A 32 -11.20 -6.95 12.72
C ILE A 32 -9.75 -6.73 12.26
N SER A 33 -8.89 -6.56 13.27
CA SER A 33 -7.45 -6.78 13.28
C SER A 33 -6.50 -5.72 12.69
N GLY A 34 -6.75 -4.42 12.93
CA GLY A 34 -5.80 -3.34 12.56
C GLY A 34 -4.36 -3.56 13.04
N LEU A 35 -4.15 -4.19 14.21
CA LEU A 35 -2.83 -4.58 14.71
C LEU A 35 -2.25 -5.85 14.06
N MET A 36 -3.08 -6.79 13.61
CA MET A 36 -2.57 -7.99 12.94
C MET A 36 -2.25 -7.73 11.47
N LYS A 37 -2.96 -6.83 10.80
CA LYS A 37 -2.75 -6.57 9.37
C LYS A 37 -1.45 -5.81 9.10
N MET A 38 -1.10 -4.77 9.86
CA MET A 38 0.22 -4.14 9.72
C MET A 38 1.38 -5.10 10.05
N GLY A 39 1.17 -6.02 11.01
CA GLY A 39 2.12 -7.09 11.31
C GLY A 39 2.31 -8.05 10.14
N ILE A 40 1.21 -8.53 9.54
CA ILE A 40 1.23 -9.42 8.37
C ILE A 40 1.96 -8.78 7.18
N LEU A 41 1.79 -7.48 6.93
CA LEU A 41 2.44 -6.81 5.79
C LEU A 41 3.93 -6.60 5.98
N ASN A 42 4.35 -6.21 7.20
CA ASN A 42 5.77 -6.15 7.54
C ASN A 42 6.43 -7.53 7.49
N GLU A 43 5.70 -8.58 7.87
CA GLU A 43 6.19 -9.97 7.80
C GLU A 43 6.21 -10.53 6.37
N LEU A 44 5.32 -10.08 5.48
CA LEU A 44 5.24 -10.52 4.08
C LEU A 44 6.05 -9.65 3.10
N GLY A 45 6.79 -8.66 3.58
CA GLY A 45 7.71 -7.85 2.77
C GLY A 45 7.04 -6.80 1.89
N GLU A 46 5.86 -6.31 2.27
CA GLU A 46 5.18 -5.25 1.52
C GLU A 46 5.85 -3.88 1.73
N GLN A 47 5.93 -3.08 0.66
CA GLN A 47 6.30 -1.68 0.74
C GLN A 47 5.05 -0.80 0.67
N ILE A 48 4.76 -0.06 1.74
CA ILE A 48 3.66 0.91 1.76
C ILE A 48 4.24 2.32 1.73
N LEU A 49 3.83 3.10 0.73
CA LEU A 49 4.17 4.51 0.56
C LEU A 49 2.96 5.36 0.91
N THR A 50 2.85 5.80 2.17
CA THR A 50 1.84 6.79 2.56
C THR A 50 2.32 8.21 2.26
N ASN A 51 1.40 9.19 2.33
CA ASN A 51 1.66 10.57 1.93
C ASN A 51 2.37 10.64 0.58
N SER A 52 1.92 9.84 -0.38
CA SER A 52 2.60 9.64 -1.64
C SER A 52 1.59 9.61 -2.78
N ARG A 53 1.96 10.17 -3.92
CA ARG A 53 1.13 10.19 -5.13
C ARG A 53 1.95 9.72 -6.32
N ILE A 54 1.33 8.93 -7.18
CA ILE A 54 1.88 8.61 -8.50
C ILE A 54 1.90 9.90 -9.33
N GLN A 55 3.09 10.32 -9.75
CA GLN A 55 3.29 11.47 -10.63
C GLN A 55 3.28 11.07 -12.10
N LEU A 56 3.94 9.95 -12.42
CA LEU A 56 4.07 9.43 -13.77
C LEU A 56 3.95 7.91 -13.76
N LEU A 57 3.27 7.37 -14.77
CA LEU A 57 3.20 5.95 -15.06
C LEU A 57 3.70 5.75 -16.49
N ASN A 58 4.71 4.90 -16.67
CA ASN A 58 5.17 4.49 -17.98
C ASN A 58 5.16 2.95 -18.08
N GLU A 59 5.58 2.40 -19.23
CA GLU A 59 5.51 0.96 -19.48
C GLU A 59 6.37 0.09 -18.55
N LYS A 60 7.40 0.67 -17.93
CA LYS A 60 8.40 -0.04 -17.12
C LYS A 60 8.39 0.37 -15.66
N ASP A 61 8.07 1.64 -15.39
CA ASP A 61 8.29 2.27 -14.09
C ASP A 61 7.10 3.15 -13.66
N VAL A 62 7.04 3.37 -12.35
CA VAL A 62 6.09 4.28 -11.69
C VAL A 62 6.89 5.32 -10.90
N GLU A 63 6.70 6.60 -11.20
CA GLU A 63 7.28 7.69 -10.44
C GLU A 63 6.33 8.10 -9.31
N VAL A 64 6.82 8.05 -8.07
CA VAL A 64 6.06 8.37 -6.87
C VAL A 64 6.71 9.54 -6.14
N ILE A 65 5.92 10.56 -5.83
CA ILE A 65 6.36 11.73 -5.05
C ILE A 65 5.69 11.78 -3.68
N ASN A 66 6.44 12.29 -2.70
CA ASN A 66 5.91 12.51 -1.36
C ASN A 66 5.10 13.82 -1.31
N THR A 67 3.88 13.77 -0.78
CA THR A 67 2.92 14.87 -0.73
C THR A 67 3.11 15.79 0.47
N LEU A 68 3.95 15.45 1.45
CA LEU A 68 4.29 16.32 2.59
C LEU A 68 5.40 17.33 2.28
N ARG A 69 6.09 17.19 1.13
CA ARG A 69 7.19 18.08 0.71
C ARG A 69 6.90 18.84 -0.61
N GLY A 70 5.63 18.93 -1.00
CA GLY A 70 5.16 19.66 -2.17
C GLY A 70 4.67 21.07 -1.85
#